data_AF-A0A7Y5TYM3-F1
#
_entry.id   AF-A0A7Y5TYM3-F1
#
_cell.length_a   1.000
_cell.length_b   1.000
_cell.length_c   1.000
_cell.angle_alpha   90.00
_cell.angle_beta   90.00
_cell.angle_gamma   90.00
#
_symmetry.space_group_name_H-M   'P 1'
#
loop_
_entity.id
_entity.type
_entity.pdbx_description
1 polymer ?
#
loop_
_entity_poly.entity_id
_entity_poly.type
_entity_poly.pdbx_seq_one_letter_code
_entity_poly.pdbx_strand_id
1 'polypeptide(L)'
;MLPSTIEVFVSERRPMGLCRLGRDLYLVDAQATIIDQYGPQYAEFDLPIIDGLVRAPSSGQPTLDEQRAELAARALEAMTPRRDLANRLSQIDVHDAHDVIVLLQNDPALVHLGEERFLERLQAYVDLAPALRDRVPEIDYVDMRFEDRIYVRPADQKRGRSSG
;
A
#
# COMPACT_ATOMS: atom_id res chain seq x y z
N MET A 1 33.23 -39.45 18.71
CA MET A 1 33.25 -38.38 17.68
C MET A 1 31.89 -38.42 16.99
N LEU A 2 31.07 -37.38 17.14
CA LEU A 2 29.79 -37.23 16.42
C LEU A 2 30.00 -36.16 15.33
N PRO A 3 29.41 -36.30 14.13
CA PRO A 3 29.64 -35.36 13.04
C PRO A 3 28.96 -34.01 13.35
N SER A 4 29.76 -32.95 13.33
CA SER A 4 29.32 -31.56 13.52
C SER A 4 28.87 -30.97 12.18
N THR A 5 27.68 -31.35 11.70
CA THR A 5 27.06 -30.70 10.53
C THR A 5 25.80 -29.99 10.99
N ILE A 6 25.81 -28.66 10.95
CA ILE A 6 24.59 -27.85 11.07
C ILE A 6 24.05 -27.70 9.65
N GLU A 7 22.90 -28.32 9.36
CA GLU A 7 22.14 -28.04 8.15
C GLU A 7 21.36 -26.74 8.35
N VAL A 8 21.77 -25.67 7.66
CA VAL A 8 21.04 -24.41 7.63
C VAL A 8 20.21 -24.37 6.35
N PHE A 9 18.89 -24.44 6.48
CA PHE A 9 17.96 -24.17 5.39
C PHE A 9 17.62 -22.68 5.39
N VAL A 10 18.11 -21.93 4.39
CA VAL A 10 17.69 -20.55 4.15
C VAL A 10 16.59 -20.59 3.10
N SER A 11 15.37 -20.23 3.47
CA SER A 11 14.30 -19.94 2.51
C SER A 11 14.32 -18.43 2.24
N GLU A 12 14.59 -18.04 0.99
CA GLU A 12 14.49 -16.65 0.58
C GLU A 12 13.03 -16.18 0.67
N ARG A 13 12.76 -15.25 1.59
CA ARG A 13 11.45 -14.59 1.67
C ARG A 13 11.28 -13.62 0.50
N ARG A 14 10.07 -13.58 -0.07
CA ARG A 14 9.72 -12.62 -1.12
C ARG A 14 9.04 -11.39 -0.50
N PRO A 15 9.61 -10.18 -0.67
CA PRO A 15 8.95 -8.97 -0.19
C PRO A 15 7.68 -8.70 -1.00
N MET A 16 6.61 -8.30 -0.31
CA MET A 16 5.39 -7.79 -0.94
C MET A 16 5.41 -6.25 -1.07
N GLY A 17 6.13 -5.57 -0.19
CA GLY A 17 6.13 -4.10 -0.13
C GLY A 17 7.12 -3.54 0.89
N LEU A 18 7.12 -2.22 1.02
CA LEU A 18 7.95 -1.46 1.96
C LEU A 18 7.09 -0.91 3.09
N CYS A 19 7.32 -1.31 4.32
CA CYS A 19 6.64 -0.76 5.50
C CYS A 19 7.44 0.39 6.11
N ARG A 20 6.76 1.46 6.51
CA ARG A 20 7.37 2.60 7.22
C ARG A 20 7.38 2.35 8.73
N LEU A 21 8.57 2.32 9.34
CA LEU A 21 8.76 2.29 10.79
C LEU A 21 9.58 3.51 11.20
N GLY A 22 8.91 4.50 11.80
CA GLY A 22 9.53 5.79 12.10
C GLY A 22 9.94 6.51 10.83
N ARG A 23 11.25 6.71 10.63
CA ARG A 23 11.80 7.36 9.42
C ARG A 23 12.32 6.38 8.38
N ASP A 24 12.43 5.11 8.75
CA ASP A 24 13.08 4.08 7.95
C ASP A 24 12.02 3.22 7.24
N LEU A 25 12.41 2.65 6.11
CA LEU A 25 11.61 1.71 5.32
C LEU A 25 12.16 0.30 5.53
N TYR A 26 11.28 -0.68 5.60
CA TYR A 26 11.61 -2.08 5.80
C TYR A 26 10.87 -2.94 4.77
N LEU A 27 11.55 -3.95 4.23
CA LEU A 27 10.93 -4.97 3.40
C LEU A 27 10.03 -5.84 4.27
N VAL A 28 8.80 -6.08 3.81
CA VAL A 28 7.84 -6.96 4.49
C VAL A 28 7.30 -8.02 3.56
N ASP A 29 7.06 -9.22 4.08
CA ASP A 29 6.36 -10.29 3.35
C ASP A 29 4.85 -10.31 3.66
N ALA A 30 4.12 -11.16 2.94
CA ALA A 30 2.68 -11.35 3.11
C ALA A 30 2.29 -12.02 4.44
N GLN A 31 3.26 -12.51 5.23
CA GLN A 31 3.06 -13.12 6.54
C GLN A 31 3.34 -12.12 7.68
N ALA A 32 3.27 -10.82 7.38
CA ALA A 32 3.53 -9.75 8.35
C ALA A 32 4.92 -9.83 8.99
N THR A 33 5.92 -10.37 8.28
CA THR A 33 7.30 -10.46 8.77
C THR A 33 8.17 -9.38 8.13
N ILE A 34 8.94 -8.67 8.96
CA ILE A 34 10.01 -7.79 8.50
C ILE A 34 11.17 -8.65 8.01
N ILE A 35 11.56 -8.46 6.74
CA ILE A 35 12.66 -9.19 6.11
C ILE A 35 13.99 -8.51 6.41
N ASP A 36 14.12 -7.23 6.03
CA ASP A 36 15.32 -6.42 6.25
C ASP A 36 14.98 -4.93 6.13
N GLN A 37 15.89 -4.05 6.56
CA GLN A 37 15.80 -2.62 6.31
C GLN A 37 16.07 -2.33 4.82
N TYR A 38 15.23 -1.49 4.21
CA TYR A 38 15.43 -1.05 2.84
C TYR A 38 16.70 -0.18 2.73
N GLY A 39 17.47 -0.42 1.67
CA GLY A 39 18.75 0.25 1.42
C GLY A 39 19.16 0.13 -0.04
N PRO A 40 20.33 0.68 -0.43
CA PRO A 40 20.79 0.71 -1.82
C PRO A 40 20.86 -0.68 -2.50
N GLN A 41 21.09 -1.74 -1.73
CA GLN A 41 21.09 -3.13 -2.22
C GLN A 41 19.72 -3.60 -2.73
N TYR A 42 18.64 -2.89 -2.36
CA TYR A 42 17.27 -3.19 -2.75
C TYR A 42 16.71 -2.17 -3.74
N ALA A 43 17.54 -1.30 -4.32
CA ALA A 43 17.12 -0.21 -5.20
C ALA A 43 16.46 -0.69 -6.51
N GLU A 44 16.68 -1.95 -6.91
CA GLU A 44 16.03 -2.55 -8.08
C GLU A 44 14.57 -2.98 -7.84
N PHE A 45 14.17 -3.09 -6.57
CA PHE A 45 12.82 -3.48 -6.21
C PHE A 45 11.86 -2.29 -6.35
N ASP A 46 10.99 -2.36 -7.35
CA ASP A 46 9.86 -1.44 -7.52
C ASP A 46 8.67 -1.93 -6.68
N LEU A 47 8.78 -1.73 -5.37
CA LEU A 47 7.80 -2.17 -4.38
C LEU A 47 6.97 -0.99 -3.86
N PRO A 48 5.65 -1.15 -3.69
CA PRO A 48 4.82 -0.10 -3.12
C PRO A 48 5.13 0.08 -1.63
N ILE A 49 4.92 1.29 -1.13
CA ILE A 49 4.92 1.56 0.31
C ILE A 49 3.59 1.09 0.89
N ILE A 50 3.64 0.35 2.00
CA ILE A 50 2.46 -0.12 2.73
C ILE A 50 2.42 0.59 4.08
N ASP A 51 1.49 1.53 4.20
CA ASP A 51 1.20 2.28 5.42
C ASP A 51 0.09 1.58 6.23
N GLY A 52 0.08 1.78 7.55
CA GLY A 52 -0.93 1.20 8.45
C GLY A 52 -0.64 -0.19 9.00
N LEU A 53 0.44 -0.86 8.57
CA LEU A 53 0.82 -2.17 9.08
C LEU A 53 1.28 -2.15 10.54
N VAL A 54 1.93 -1.07 10.99
CA VAL A 54 2.52 -1.00 12.32
C VAL A 54 1.44 -0.79 13.38
N ARG A 55 1.39 -1.67 14.38
CA ARG A 55 0.57 -1.45 15.57
C ARG A 55 1.35 -0.57 16.56
N ALA A 56 0.64 0.34 17.22
CA ALA A 56 1.23 1.05 18.35
C ALA A 56 1.69 0.01 19.39
N PRO A 57 2.96 0.06 19.84
CA PRO A 57 3.48 -0.94 20.76
C PRO A 57 2.70 -0.81 22.09
N SER A 58 1.96 -1.86 22.44
CA SER A 58 1.36 -1.98 23.78
C SER A 58 2.44 -2.21 24.84
N SER A 59 3.56 -2.85 24.45
CA SER A 59 4.85 -2.90 25.15
C SER A 59 5.88 -3.58 24.24
N GLY A 60 7.12 -3.08 24.15
CA GLY A 60 8.20 -3.74 23.40
C GLY A 60 8.43 -3.21 21.98
N GLN A 61 8.96 -4.07 21.11
CA GLN A 61 9.28 -3.74 19.70
C GLN A 61 8.00 -3.58 18.86
N PRO A 62 8.01 -2.74 17.81
CA PRO A 62 6.89 -2.62 16.88
C PRO A 62 6.55 -3.98 16.27
N THR A 63 5.27 -4.34 16.29
CA THR A 63 4.75 -5.53 15.60
C THR A 63 3.89 -5.09 14.42
N LEU A 64 3.89 -5.91 13.37
CA LEU A 64 2.99 -5.74 12.24
C LEU A 64 1.64 -6.37 12.56
N ASP A 65 0.57 -5.73 12.11
CA ASP A 65 -0.78 -6.25 12.22
C ASP A 65 -1.04 -7.30 11.13
N GLU A 66 -1.26 -8.55 11.53
CA GLU A 66 -1.45 -9.67 10.60
C GLU A 66 -2.69 -9.49 9.71
N GLN A 67 -3.79 -8.95 10.25
CA GLN A 67 -5.02 -8.76 9.48
C GLN A 67 -4.81 -7.70 8.38
N ARG A 68 -4.11 -6.61 8.71
CA ARG A 68 -3.80 -5.55 7.73
C ARG A 68 -2.76 -5.99 6.71
N ALA A 69 -1.77 -6.78 7.12
CA ALA A 69 -0.80 -7.37 6.20
C ALA A 69 -1.48 -8.32 5.21
N GLU A 70 -2.41 -9.15 5.68
CA GLU A 70 -3.21 -10.03 4.81
C GLU A 70 -4.06 -9.22 3.83
N LEU A 71 -4.72 -8.15 4.30
CA LEU A 71 -5.50 -7.26 3.43
C LEU A 71 -4.63 -6.63 2.33
N ALA A 72 -3.46 -6.11 2.69
CA ALA A 72 -2.50 -5.54 1.73
C ALA A 72 -2.02 -6.60 0.72
N ALA A 73 -1.70 -7.81 1.19
CA ALA A 73 -1.28 -8.92 0.34
C ALA A 73 -2.36 -9.31 -0.67
N ARG A 74 -3.62 -9.44 -0.23
CA ARG A 74 -4.75 -9.74 -1.13
C ARG A 74 -4.94 -8.64 -2.18
N ALA A 75 -4.81 -7.38 -1.79
CA ALA A 75 -4.91 -6.25 -2.71
C ALA A 75 -3.80 -6.27 -3.77
N LEU A 76 -2.55 -6.50 -3.35
CA LEU A 76 -1.39 -6.60 -4.25
C LEU A 76 -1.49 -7.79 -5.21
N GLU A 77 -1.86 -8.96 -4.70
CA GLU A 77 -2.10 -10.17 -5.49
C GLU A 77 -3.17 -9.92 -6.56
N ALA A 78 -4.28 -9.26 -6.18
CA ALA A 78 -5.36 -8.92 -7.11
C ALA A 78 -4.90 -8.00 -8.26
N MET A 79 -3.84 -7.20 -8.08
CA MET A 79 -3.28 -6.33 -9.14
C MET A 79 -2.33 -7.05 -10.08
N THR A 80 -1.80 -8.23 -9.70
CA THR A 80 -0.78 -8.96 -10.48
C THR A 80 -1.19 -9.24 -11.94
N PRO A 81 -2.45 -9.55 -12.27
CA PRO A 81 -2.88 -9.73 -13.67
C PRO A 81 -2.77 -8.46 -14.55
N ARG A 82 -2.74 -7.26 -13.94
CA ARG A 82 -2.66 -5.96 -14.64
C ARG A 82 -1.39 -5.22 -14.27
N ARG A 83 -0.27 -5.69 -14.83
CA ARG A 83 1.07 -5.12 -14.56
C ARG A 83 1.15 -3.61 -14.81
N ASP A 84 0.41 -3.09 -15.79
CA ASP A 84 0.32 -1.66 -16.07
C ASP A 84 -0.24 -0.85 -14.89
N LEU A 85 -1.22 -1.41 -14.16
CA LEU A 85 -1.77 -0.81 -12.95
C LEU A 85 -0.90 -1.09 -11.73
N ALA A 86 -0.40 -2.31 -11.58
CA ALA A 86 0.46 -2.69 -10.47
C ALA A 86 1.72 -1.82 -10.41
N ASN A 87 2.37 -1.56 -11.54
CA ASN A 87 3.56 -0.70 -11.61
C ASN A 87 3.26 0.78 -11.32
N ARG A 88 1.99 1.21 -11.44
CA ARG A 88 1.58 2.57 -11.09
C ARG A 88 1.22 2.69 -9.62
N LEU A 89 1.08 1.59 -8.88
CA LEU A 89 0.71 1.63 -7.47
C LEU A 89 1.91 2.07 -6.64
N SER A 90 1.88 3.30 -6.13
CA SER A 90 2.98 3.85 -5.34
C SER A 90 2.82 3.52 -3.86
N GLN A 91 1.59 3.58 -3.35
CA GLN A 91 1.29 3.36 -1.95
C GLN A 91 -0.03 2.60 -1.76
N ILE A 92 -0.07 1.80 -0.71
CA ILE A 92 -1.26 1.19 -0.13
C ILE A 92 -1.33 1.62 1.34
N ASP A 93 -2.50 2.07 1.77
CA ASP A 93 -2.81 2.31 3.17
C ASP A 93 -3.88 1.30 3.63
N VAL A 94 -3.58 0.62 4.74
CA VAL A 94 -4.45 -0.37 5.40
C VAL A 94 -4.66 -0.05 6.89
N HIS A 95 -4.61 1.23 7.29
CA HIS A 95 -4.90 1.61 8.68
C HIS A 95 -6.30 1.15 9.11
N ASP A 96 -7.27 1.16 8.20
CA ASP A 96 -8.55 0.49 8.39
C ASP A 96 -8.47 -0.93 7.82
N ALA A 97 -8.78 -1.92 8.66
CA ALA A 97 -8.75 -3.33 8.25
C ALA A 97 -9.90 -3.73 7.29
N HIS A 98 -10.80 -2.81 6.97
CA HIS A 98 -11.90 -2.99 6.01
C HIS A 98 -11.81 -2.02 4.82
N ASP A 99 -10.70 -1.29 4.67
CA ASP A 99 -10.52 -0.36 3.57
C ASP A 99 -9.06 -0.29 3.10
N VAL A 100 -8.84 -0.71 1.86
CA VAL A 100 -7.60 -0.47 1.13
C VAL A 100 -7.71 0.87 0.43
N ILE A 101 -6.87 1.81 0.84
CA ILE A 101 -6.73 3.08 0.14
C ILE A 101 -5.46 3.01 -0.68
N VAL A 102 -5.54 3.38 -1.96
CA VAL A 102 -4.38 3.38 -2.85
C VAL A 102 -4.03 4.77 -3.33
N LEU A 103 -2.72 4.97 -3.56
CA LEU A 103 -2.19 6.12 -4.28
C LEU A 103 -1.47 5.62 -5.53
N LEU A 104 -1.70 6.28 -6.67
CA LEU A 104 -1.00 5.97 -7.92
C LEU A 104 0.13 6.96 -8.16
N GLN A 105 1.16 6.52 -8.88
CA GLN A 105 2.23 7.37 -9.37
C GLN A 105 1.64 8.53 -10.19
N ASN A 106 2.10 9.75 -9.88
CA ASN A 106 1.65 11.00 -10.51
C ASN A 106 0.14 11.29 -10.34
N ASP A 107 -0.52 10.64 -9.38
CA ASP A 107 -1.92 10.88 -9.04
C ASP A 107 -2.04 11.14 -7.53
N PRO A 108 -2.30 12.39 -7.09
CA PRO A 108 -2.37 12.70 -5.66
C PRO A 108 -3.69 12.29 -4.99
N ALA A 109 -4.68 11.79 -5.74
CA ALA A 109 -5.97 11.45 -5.16
C ALA A 109 -5.91 10.12 -4.41
N LEU A 110 -6.40 10.09 -3.17
CA LEU A 110 -6.59 8.86 -2.41
C LEU A 110 -7.78 8.09 -2.98
N VAL A 111 -7.60 6.83 -3.34
CA VAL A 111 -8.69 6.01 -3.91
C VAL A 111 -9.07 4.92 -2.92
N HIS A 112 -10.26 5.02 -2.34
CA HIS A 112 -10.78 4.01 -1.42
C HIS A 112 -11.37 2.85 -2.21
N LEU A 113 -10.81 1.65 -2.02
CA LEU A 113 -11.20 0.42 -2.71
C LEU A 113 -12.02 -0.51 -1.81
N GLY A 114 -12.04 -0.32 -0.48
CA GLY A 114 -12.69 -1.25 0.44
C GLY A 114 -11.87 -2.51 0.68
N GLU A 115 -12.52 -3.60 1.04
CA GLU A 115 -11.87 -4.87 1.43
C GLU A 115 -11.91 -5.97 0.35
N GLU A 116 -12.49 -5.66 -0.82
CA GLU A 116 -12.70 -6.59 -1.93
C GLU A 116 -12.77 -5.86 -3.27
N ARG A 117 -12.83 -6.63 -4.38
CA ARG A 117 -12.96 -6.12 -5.75
C ARG A 117 -11.90 -5.06 -6.12
N PHE A 118 -10.71 -5.18 -5.54
CA PHE A 118 -9.65 -4.16 -5.62
C PHE A 118 -9.32 -3.77 -7.07
N LEU A 119 -9.01 -4.76 -7.92
CA LEU A 119 -8.64 -4.51 -9.31
C LEU A 119 -9.77 -3.87 -10.12
N GLU A 120 -10.99 -4.35 -9.92
CA GLU A 120 -12.18 -3.81 -10.60
C GLU A 120 -12.41 -2.34 -10.24
N ARG A 121 -12.41 -2.03 -8.94
CA ARG A 121 -12.60 -0.66 -8.43
C ARG A 121 -11.47 0.27 -8.86
N LEU A 122 -10.22 -0.20 -8.85
CA LEU A 122 -9.09 0.61 -9.28
C LEU A 122 -9.11 0.87 -10.80
N GLN A 123 -9.46 -0.14 -11.60
CA GLN A 123 -9.63 0.03 -13.05
C GLN A 123 -10.73 1.05 -13.36
N ALA A 124 -11.88 0.92 -12.70
CA ALA A 124 -12.98 1.86 -12.85
C ALA A 124 -12.58 3.31 -12.50
N TYR A 125 -11.77 3.49 -11.44
CA TYR A 125 -11.22 4.80 -11.11
C TYR A 125 -10.34 5.35 -12.24
N VAL A 126 -9.39 4.55 -12.75
CA VAL A 126 -8.47 4.97 -13.82
C VAL A 126 -9.22 5.38 -15.08
N ASP A 127 -10.28 4.66 -15.44
CA ASP A 127 -11.11 4.96 -16.61
C ASP A 127 -11.90 6.27 -16.44
N LEU A 128 -12.33 6.58 -15.22
CA LEU A 128 -13.11 7.77 -14.90
C LEU A 128 -12.26 9.00 -14.56
N ALA A 129 -11.01 8.80 -14.17
CA ALA A 129 -10.12 9.84 -13.65
C ALA A 129 -10.02 11.09 -14.53
N PRO A 130 -9.93 11.01 -15.88
CA PRO A 130 -9.92 12.20 -16.73
C PRO A 130 -11.21 13.03 -16.59
N ALA A 131 -12.37 12.38 -16.68
CA ALA A 131 -13.67 13.04 -16.58
C ALA A 131 -13.95 13.60 -15.18
N LEU A 132 -13.46 12.93 -14.13
CA LEU A 132 -13.53 13.45 -12.77
C LEU A 132 -12.71 14.74 -12.63
N ARG A 133 -11.51 14.77 -13.23
CA ARG A 133 -10.60 15.93 -13.18
C ARG A 133 -11.08 17.13 -13.97
N ASP A 134 -11.78 16.90 -15.08
CA ASP A 134 -12.43 18.00 -15.82
C ASP A 134 -13.45 18.76 -14.95
N ARG A 135 -14.06 18.07 -13.98
CA ARG A 135 -15.07 18.63 -13.06
C ARG A 135 -14.49 19.08 -11.73
N VAL A 136 -13.49 18.35 -11.24
CA VAL A 136 -12.81 18.57 -9.95
C VAL A 136 -11.30 18.48 -10.21
N PRO A 137 -10.64 19.60 -10.58
CA PRO A 137 -9.23 19.57 -10.99
C PRO A 137 -8.28 19.05 -9.91
N GLU A 138 -8.54 19.38 -8.64
CA GLU A 138 -7.80 18.91 -7.48
C GLU A 138 -8.70 18.02 -6.63
N ILE A 139 -8.39 16.73 -6.56
CA ILE A 139 -9.15 15.72 -5.83
C ILE A 139 -8.34 15.29 -4.61
N ASP A 140 -8.97 15.33 -3.44
CA ASP A 140 -8.40 14.79 -2.20
C ASP A 140 -8.60 13.26 -2.14
N TYR A 141 -9.85 12.81 -2.33
CA TYR A 141 -10.14 11.38 -2.44
C TYR A 141 -11.30 11.07 -3.38
N VAL A 142 -11.31 9.82 -3.84
CA VAL A 142 -12.42 9.16 -4.53
C VAL A 142 -12.79 7.88 -3.79
N ASP A 143 -14.07 7.72 -3.47
CA ASP A 143 -14.61 6.50 -2.86
C ASP A 143 -15.28 5.62 -3.92
N MET A 144 -14.66 4.46 -4.18
CA MET A 144 -15.12 3.47 -5.15
C MET A 144 -15.90 2.31 -4.50
N ARG A 145 -16.12 2.36 -3.18
CA ARG A 145 -16.73 1.25 -2.44
C ARG A 145 -18.21 1.06 -2.73
N PHE A 146 -18.88 2.08 -3.23
CA PHE A 146 -20.30 2.06 -3.52
C PHE A 146 -20.54 1.68 -4.99
N GLU A 147 -21.37 0.68 -5.24
CA GLU A 147 -21.52 0.11 -6.59
C GLU A 147 -22.12 1.11 -7.60
N ASP A 148 -23.19 1.81 -7.21
CA ASP A 148 -23.92 2.70 -8.11
C ASP A 148 -23.48 4.17 -8.02
N ARG A 149 -22.53 4.50 -7.14
CA ARG A 149 -22.17 5.87 -6.81
C ARG A 149 -20.69 6.02 -6.56
N ILE A 150 -20.14 7.14 -7.01
CA ILE A 150 -18.76 7.50 -6.72
C ILE A 150 -18.80 8.81 -5.94
N TYR A 151 -18.15 8.82 -4.79
CA TYR A 151 -18.00 10.03 -4.00
C TYR A 151 -16.64 10.64 -4.28
N VAL A 152 -16.62 11.92 -4.63
CA VAL A 152 -15.39 12.67 -4.91
C VAL A 152 -15.36 13.87 -3.99
N ARG A 153 -14.25 14.06 -3.28
CA ARG A 153 -14.02 15.27 -2.48
C ARG A 153 -12.92 16.08 -3.14
N PRO A 154 -13.19 17.35 -3.46
CA PRO A 154 -12.16 18.28 -3.88
C PRO A 154 -11.09 18.46 -2.80
N ALA A 155 -9.87 18.75 -3.21
CA ALA A 155 -8.84 19.21 -2.29
C ALA A 155 -9.24 20.56 -1.69
N ASP A 156 -9.10 20.70 -0.37
CA ASP A 156 -9.22 21.99 0.28
C ASP A 156 -8.02 22.86 -0.15
N GLN A 157 -8.31 23.97 -0.85
CA GLN A 157 -7.33 24.97 -1.31
C GLN A 157 -6.47 25.60 -0.17
N LYS A 158 -6.68 25.22 1.09
CA LYS A 158 -5.99 25.74 2.27
C LYS A 158 -4.64 25.07 2.58
N ARG A 159 -4.21 24.02 1.87
CA ARG A 159 -2.86 23.44 2.03
C ARG A 159 -1.74 24.24 1.34
N GLY A 160 -1.99 25.48 0.93
CA GLY A 160 -1.01 26.39 0.33
C GLY A 160 -0.67 27.67 1.12
N ARG A 161 -1.25 27.90 2.31
CA ARG A 161 -0.95 29.10 3.12
C ARG A 161 -0.89 28.80 4.62
N SER A 162 0.31 28.40 5.06
CA SER A 162 0.88 28.71 6.36
C SER A 162 2.39 28.76 6.13
N SER A 163 2.93 29.94 5.77
CA SER A 163 3.60 30.89 6.69
C SER A 163 4.91 30.31 7.19
N GLY A 164 6.07 30.95 7.09
CA GLY A 164 6.43 32.35 6.88
C GLY A 164 7.82 32.51 7.49
#